data_AF-A0A0G2R2R4-F1
#
_entry.id   AF-A0A0G2R2R4-F1
#
_cell.length_a   1.000
_cell.length_b   1.000
_cell.length_c   1.000
_cell.angle_alpha   90.00
_cell.angle_beta   90.00
_cell.angle_gamma   90.00
#
_symmetry.space_group_name_H-M   'P 1'
#
loop_
_entity.id
_entity.type
_entity.pdbx_description
1 polymer ?
#
loop_
_entity_poly.entity_id
_entity_poly.type
_entity_poly.pdbx_seq_one_letter_code
_entity_poly.pdbx_strand_id
1 'polypeptide(L)'
;KVIEGTITVTYVYQKVANWIPEIPNVPETDRPKVPYPFDPTEPDEPIDPTTPGTNGEVPNIPYVPGYTPVDPKDNTPLKPIDPNDPGKGYVPPTPENPGVDTPIPYVPVKKVVTNHVDEEGNPIAPQEEGTKPNKSIPGYEFTGKTVTDEDGNTTHIYKKTPAKKVVTNHVDEEGNPIAPQEDGTTPKRQISGYEYVRTVVDEEGNTTHIYRKLSNKPTTPEKETPAKPQAGK
;
A
#
# COMPACT_ATOMS: atom_id res chain seq x y z
N LYS A 1 78.73 -16.65 -27.18
CA LYS A 1 78.11 -16.92 -28.50
C LYS A 1 76.63 -16.64 -28.36
N VAL A 2 76.15 -15.50 -28.87
CA VAL A 2 74.71 -15.22 -28.92
C VAL A 2 74.19 -15.95 -30.15
N ILE A 3 73.18 -16.80 -29.96
CA ILE A 3 72.52 -17.52 -31.05
C ILE A 3 71.31 -16.67 -31.42
N GLU A 4 71.29 -16.10 -32.61
CA GLU A 4 70.07 -15.48 -33.14
C GLU A 4 69.02 -16.57 -33.31
N GLY A 5 67.84 -16.36 -32.72
CA GLY A 5 66.68 -17.24 -32.83
C GLY A 5 65.44 -16.42 -33.08
N THR A 6 64.60 -16.86 -34.00
CA THR A 6 63.30 -16.23 -34.28
C THR A 6 62.25 -16.80 -33.33
N ILE A 7 61.56 -15.94 -32.58
CA ILE A 7 60.40 -16.34 -31.76
C ILE A 7 59.16 -16.16 -32.62
N THR A 8 58.43 -17.25 -32.85
CA THR A 8 57.10 -17.20 -33.46
C THR A 8 56.06 -17.21 -32.35
N VAL A 9 55.25 -16.14 -32.28
CA VAL A 9 54.11 -16.04 -31.35
C VAL A 9 52.83 -16.17 -32.17
N THR A 10 51.97 -17.11 -31.78
CA THR A 10 50.65 -17.29 -32.39
C THR A 10 49.61 -16.59 -31.53
N TYR A 11 48.79 -15.73 -32.13
CA TYR A 11 47.65 -15.08 -31.48
C TYR A 11 46.35 -15.73 -31.95
N VAL A 12 45.47 -16.06 -31.00
CA VAL A 12 44.09 -16.46 -31.29
C VAL A 12 43.19 -15.29 -30.92
N TYR A 13 42.37 -14.84 -31.88
CA TYR A 13 41.40 -13.78 -31.66
C TYR A 13 40.01 -14.41 -31.56
N GLN A 14 39.34 -14.21 -30.42
CA GLN A 14 37.97 -14.63 -30.20
C GLN A 14 37.10 -13.41 -30.02
N LYS A 15 35.96 -13.38 -30.71
CA LYS A 15 34.94 -12.36 -30.46
C LYS A 15 34.35 -12.66 -29.09
N VAL A 16 34.44 -11.69 -28.17
CA VAL A 16 33.70 -11.73 -26.90
C VAL A 16 32.33 -11.11 -27.15
N ALA A 17 31.28 -11.83 -26.76
CA ALA A 17 29.90 -11.41 -26.91
C ALA A 17 29.38 -10.66 -25.68
N ASN A 18 28.12 -10.29 -25.74
CA ASN A 18 27.47 -9.41 -24.77
C ASN A 18 26.16 -10.04 -24.31
N TRP A 19 25.74 -9.71 -23.10
CA TRP A 19 24.33 -9.74 -22.76
C TRP A 19 23.64 -8.55 -23.45
N ILE A 20 22.48 -8.82 -24.05
CA ILE A 20 21.66 -7.82 -24.76
C ILE A 20 20.34 -7.68 -24.00
N PRO A 21 20.22 -6.70 -23.08
CA PRO A 21 18.95 -6.36 -22.44
C PRO A 21 17.86 -6.05 -23.47
N GLU A 22 16.81 -6.87 -23.51
CA GLU A 22 15.66 -6.69 -24.40
C GLU A 22 14.65 -5.71 -23.81
N ILE A 23 15.08 -4.46 -23.65
CA ILE A 23 14.28 -3.44 -22.99
C ILE A 23 13.01 -3.15 -23.83
N PRO A 24 11.81 -3.21 -23.23
CA PRO A 24 10.55 -2.93 -23.91
C PRO A 24 10.53 -1.53 -24.52
N ASN A 25 10.00 -1.40 -25.74
CA ASN A 25 9.95 -0.16 -26.51
C ASN A 25 11.32 0.44 -26.89
N VAL A 26 12.43 -0.31 -26.72
CA VAL A 26 13.75 0.07 -27.22
C VAL A 26 14.07 -0.75 -28.48
N PRO A 27 14.33 -0.09 -29.63
CA PRO A 27 14.75 -0.76 -30.86
C PRO A 27 16.01 -1.60 -30.64
N GLU A 28 16.15 -2.72 -31.36
CA GLU A 28 17.27 -3.65 -31.21
C GLU A 28 18.65 -2.98 -31.37
N THR A 29 18.77 -2.01 -32.27
CA THR A 29 20.01 -1.26 -32.54
C THR A 29 20.44 -0.36 -31.38
N ASP A 30 19.49 0.04 -30.54
CA ASP A 30 19.68 1.00 -29.46
C ASP A 30 19.74 0.31 -28.08
N ARG A 31 19.58 -1.02 -28.06
CA ARG A 31 19.70 -1.81 -26.84
C ARG A 31 21.13 -1.71 -26.29
N PRO A 32 21.30 -1.60 -24.96
CA PRO A 32 22.61 -1.59 -24.36
C PRO A 32 23.32 -2.92 -24.62
N LYS A 33 24.66 -2.88 -24.64
CA LYS A 33 25.51 -4.07 -24.77
C LYS A 33 26.31 -4.19 -23.49
N VAL A 34 26.06 -5.24 -22.73
CA VAL A 34 26.79 -5.53 -21.50
C VAL A 34 27.84 -6.59 -21.83
N PRO A 35 29.13 -6.27 -21.84
CA PRO A 35 30.17 -7.20 -22.28
C PRO A 35 30.30 -8.37 -21.29
N TYR A 36 30.56 -9.57 -21.81
CA TYR A 36 30.93 -10.70 -20.95
C TYR A 36 32.27 -10.46 -20.26
N PRO A 37 32.45 -10.96 -19.02
CA PRO A 37 33.78 -11.13 -18.45
C PRO A 37 34.59 -12.06 -19.36
N PHE A 38 35.89 -11.79 -19.48
CA PHE A 38 36.78 -12.52 -20.37
C PHE A 38 38.16 -12.73 -19.75
N ASP A 39 38.67 -13.96 -19.84
CA ASP A 39 40.00 -14.36 -19.42
C ASP A 39 40.79 -14.75 -20.66
N PRO A 40 41.84 -13.99 -21.03
CA PRO A 40 42.63 -14.28 -22.21
C PRO A 40 43.46 -15.57 -22.10
N THR A 41 43.61 -16.12 -20.90
CA THR A 41 44.35 -17.38 -20.67
C THR A 41 43.47 -18.61 -20.85
N GLU A 42 42.16 -18.46 -20.64
CA GLU A 42 41.12 -19.49 -20.77
C GLU A 42 39.94 -18.96 -21.61
N PRO A 43 40.15 -18.65 -22.90
CA PRO A 43 39.23 -17.84 -23.68
C PRO A 43 37.90 -18.53 -24.03
N ASP A 44 37.85 -19.86 -23.89
CA ASP A 44 36.66 -20.68 -24.12
C ASP A 44 35.86 -20.97 -22.85
N GLU A 45 36.42 -20.69 -21.66
CA GLU A 45 35.73 -20.96 -20.40
C GLU A 45 34.81 -19.79 -20.01
N PRO A 46 33.54 -20.07 -19.66
CA PRO A 46 32.65 -19.03 -19.17
C PRO A 46 33.07 -18.60 -17.78
N ILE A 47 33.11 -17.28 -17.57
CA ILE A 47 33.51 -16.70 -16.29
C ILE A 47 32.28 -16.31 -15.48
N ASP A 48 32.41 -16.43 -14.17
CA ASP A 48 31.38 -15.97 -13.24
C ASP A 48 31.09 -14.47 -13.48
N PRO A 49 29.84 -14.09 -13.77
CA PRO A 49 29.44 -12.71 -14.07
C PRO A 49 29.61 -11.75 -12.89
N THR A 50 29.86 -12.23 -11.68
CA THR A 50 30.23 -11.40 -10.53
C THR A 50 31.72 -11.01 -10.51
N THR A 51 32.51 -11.56 -11.43
CA THR A 51 33.93 -11.23 -11.61
C THR A 51 34.07 -9.95 -12.42
N PRO A 52 34.95 -9.00 -12.03
CA PRO A 52 35.22 -7.82 -12.84
C PRO A 52 35.70 -8.20 -14.24
N GLY A 53 35.15 -7.51 -15.25
CA GLY A 53 35.62 -7.63 -16.63
C GLY A 53 36.98 -6.99 -16.87
N THR A 54 37.42 -6.96 -18.12
CA THR A 54 38.71 -6.36 -18.54
C THR A 54 38.81 -4.86 -18.27
N ASN A 55 37.67 -4.18 -18.10
CA ASN A 55 37.58 -2.78 -17.68
C ASN A 55 37.61 -2.58 -16.15
N GLY A 56 37.68 -3.65 -15.36
CA GLY A 56 37.65 -3.61 -13.90
C GLY A 56 36.26 -3.41 -13.29
N GLU A 57 35.20 -3.38 -14.10
CA GLU A 57 33.82 -3.25 -13.63
C GLU A 57 33.13 -4.60 -13.63
N VAL A 58 32.26 -4.83 -12.64
CA VAL A 58 31.39 -6.00 -12.62
C VAL A 58 30.20 -5.72 -13.53
N PRO A 59 29.91 -6.56 -14.53
CA PRO A 59 28.79 -6.34 -15.43
C PRO A 59 27.45 -6.44 -14.69
N ASN A 60 26.50 -5.59 -15.06
CA ASN A 60 25.15 -5.63 -14.52
C ASN A 60 24.08 -5.39 -15.58
N ILE A 61 22.96 -6.10 -15.46
CA ILE A 61 21.78 -5.91 -16.29
C ILE A 61 20.97 -4.73 -15.73
N PRO A 62 20.57 -3.73 -16.54
CA PRO A 62 19.99 -2.49 -16.04
C PRO A 62 18.58 -2.69 -15.45
N TYR A 63 18.22 -1.85 -14.48
CA TYR A 63 16.85 -1.77 -13.99
C TYR A 63 15.95 -0.99 -14.94
N VAL A 64 14.75 -1.52 -15.19
CA VAL A 64 13.71 -0.89 -16.02
C VAL A 64 12.43 -0.80 -15.18
N PRO A 65 11.92 0.40 -14.88
CA PRO A 65 10.70 0.56 -14.09
C PRO A 65 9.52 -0.23 -14.66
N GLY A 66 8.88 -1.04 -13.82
CA GLY A 66 7.72 -1.86 -14.20
C GLY A 66 8.06 -3.19 -14.89
N TYR A 67 9.34 -3.52 -15.06
CA TYR A 67 9.79 -4.78 -15.66
C TYR A 67 10.88 -5.44 -14.81
N THR A 68 10.96 -6.76 -14.90
CA THR A 68 12.01 -7.58 -14.27
C THR A 68 12.75 -8.35 -15.36
N PRO A 69 14.09 -8.27 -15.43
CA PRO A 69 14.85 -9.14 -16.32
C PRO A 69 14.82 -10.58 -15.82
N VAL A 70 14.75 -11.52 -16.75
CA VAL A 70 14.69 -12.96 -16.45
C VAL A 70 15.84 -13.71 -17.11
N ASP A 71 16.20 -14.85 -16.52
CA ASP A 71 17.14 -15.78 -17.15
C ASP A 71 16.51 -16.35 -18.43
N PRO A 72 17.18 -16.27 -19.59
CA PRO A 72 16.63 -16.72 -20.86
C PRO A 72 16.44 -18.25 -20.93
N LYS A 73 17.05 -19.03 -20.02
CA LYS A 73 16.96 -20.50 -20.02
C LYS A 73 15.68 -20.99 -19.37
N ASP A 74 15.28 -20.38 -18.26
CA ASP A 74 14.19 -20.87 -17.42
C ASP A 74 13.13 -19.81 -17.07
N ASN A 75 13.28 -18.57 -17.56
CA ASN A 75 12.43 -17.42 -17.26
C ASN A 75 12.35 -17.06 -15.77
N THR A 76 13.29 -17.51 -14.94
CA THR A 76 13.35 -17.10 -13.54
C THR A 76 13.82 -15.65 -13.43
N PRO A 77 13.24 -14.84 -12.52
CA PRO A 77 13.72 -13.48 -12.26
C PRO A 77 15.20 -13.46 -11.89
N LEU A 78 15.99 -12.62 -12.58
CA LEU A 78 17.38 -12.43 -12.20
C LEU A 78 17.48 -11.84 -10.80
N LYS A 79 18.58 -12.15 -10.12
CA LYS A 79 18.84 -11.67 -8.76
C LYS A 79 19.26 -10.19 -8.79
N PRO A 80 18.60 -9.30 -8.02
CA PRO A 80 19.08 -7.94 -7.83
C PRO A 80 20.49 -7.93 -7.22
N ILE A 81 21.34 -7.02 -7.66
CA ILE A 81 22.65 -6.81 -7.04
C ILE A 81 22.47 -6.33 -5.60
N ASP A 82 21.55 -5.39 -5.39
CA ASP A 82 21.12 -4.94 -4.07
C ASP A 82 19.58 -5.02 -3.97
N PRO A 83 19.02 -5.87 -3.09
CA PRO A 83 17.57 -5.97 -2.89
C PRO A 83 16.90 -4.66 -2.42
N ASN A 84 17.65 -3.71 -1.84
CA ASN A 84 17.14 -2.44 -1.34
C ASN A 84 17.36 -1.27 -2.31
N ASP A 85 18.18 -1.46 -3.35
CA ASP A 85 18.48 -0.45 -4.36
C ASP A 85 18.39 -1.06 -5.77
N PRO A 86 17.20 -1.03 -6.41
CA PRO A 86 17.03 -1.57 -7.76
C PRO A 86 17.89 -0.83 -8.78
N GLY A 87 18.32 0.41 -8.51
CA GLY A 87 19.19 1.18 -9.42
C GLY A 87 20.55 0.53 -9.67
N LYS A 88 20.98 -0.41 -8.81
CA LYS A 88 22.19 -1.23 -9.03
C LYS A 88 22.01 -2.28 -10.13
N GLY A 89 20.79 -2.56 -10.55
CA GLY A 89 20.50 -3.57 -11.57
C GLY A 89 20.61 -5.00 -11.03
N TYR A 90 20.84 -5.93 -11.94
CA TYR A 90 20.76 -7.37 -11.69
C TYR A 90 22.03 -8.09 -12.08
N VAL A 91 22.33 -9.18 -11.37
CA VAL A 91 23.43 -10.07 -11.71
C VAL A 91 23.08 -10.79 -13.01
N PRO A 92 23.90 -10.69 -14.08
CA PRO A 92 23.65 -11.42 -15.31
C PRO A 92 23.77 -12.95 -15.09
N PRO A 93 23.14 -13.78 -15.92
CA PRO A 93 23.37 -15.22 -15.90
C PRO A 93 24.74 -15.57 -16.49
N THR A 94 25.37 -16.65 -16.01
CA THR A 94 26.64 -17.14 -16.57
C THR A 94 26.45 -17.53 -18.04
N PRO A 95 27.23 -16.96 -18.99
CA PRO A 95 27.09 -17.29 -20.41
C PRO A 95 27.43 -18.77 -20.65
N GLU A 96 26.70 -19.42 -21.55
CA GLU A 96 27.07 -20.79 -21.97
C GLU A 96 28.14 -20.78 -23.06
N ASN A 97 28.20 -19.70 -23.84
CA ASN A 97 29.14 -19.55 -24.93
C ASN A 97 29.65 -18.09 -24.96
N PRO A 98 30.95 -17.85 -24.69
CA PRO A 98 31.50 -16.50 -24.63
C PRO A 98 31.51 -15.78 -25.99
N GLY A 99 31.32 -16.50 -27.10
CA GLY A 99 31.31 -15.94 -28.46
C GLY A 99 29.95 -15.56 -29.02
N VAL A 100 28.86 -15.83 -28.30
CA VAL A 100 27.47 -15.61 -28.78
C VAL A 100 26.74 -14.65 -27.85
N ASP A 101 26.07 -13.65 -28.43
CA ASP A 101 25.32 -12.65 -27.66
C ASP A 101 24.09 -13.33 -27.00
N THR A 102 23.86 -13.03 -25.72
CA THR A 102 22.74 -13.59 -24.95
C THR A 102 21.65 -12.52 -24.79
N PRO A 103 20.48 -12.65 -25.43
CA PRO A 103 19.35 -11.77 -25.16
C PRO A 103 18.84 -12.00 -23.74
N ILE A 104 18.61 -10.91 -23.00
CA ILE A 104 18.05 -10.94 -21.63
C ILE A 104 16.63 -10.36 -21.69
N PRO A 105 15.59 -11.21 -21.63
CA PRO A 105 14.20 -10.76 -21.70
C PRO A 105 13.79 -9.95 -20.48
N TYR A 106 12.91 -8.97 -20.68
CA TYR A 106 12.25 -8.22 -19.60
C TYR A 106 10.77 -8.55 -19.57
N VAL A 107 10.30 -9.07 -18.44
CA VAL A 107 8.88 -9.37 -18.24
C VAL A 107 8.20 -8.28 -17.41
N PRO A 108 6.97 -7.87 -17.74
CA PRO A 108 6.21 -6.93 -16.92
C PRO A 108 6.09 -7.45 -15.48
N VAL A 109 6.32 -6.58 -14.50
CA VAL A 109 6.02 -6.89 -13.11
C VAL A 109 4.51 -7.04 -12.98
N LYS A 110 4.05 -8.17 -12.43
CA LYS A 110 2.64 -8.35 -12.08
C LYS A 110 2.26 -7.31 -11.03
N LYS A 111 1.32 -6.44 -11.38
CA LYS A 111 0.74 -5.49 -10.43
C LYS A 111 -0.29 -6.23 -9.58
N VAL A 112 0.04 -6.41 -8.30
CA VAL A 112 -0.91 -6.91 -7.30
C VAL A 112 -1.56 -5.76 -6.58
N VAL A 113 -2.76 -5.96 -6.08
CA VAL A 113 -3.51 -4.96 -5.32
C VAL A 113 -3.96 -5.50 -3.96
N THR A 114 -4.26 -4.59 -3.04
CA THR A 114 -4.90 -4.91 -1.76
C THR A 114 -6.28 -4.29 -1.69
N ASN A 115 -7.28 -5.12 -1.38
CA ASN A 115 -8.67 -4.73 -1.20
C ASN A 115 -9.10 -4.90 0.27
N HIS A 116 -10.01 -4.04 0.70
CA HIS A 116 -10.67 -4.15 1.99
C HIS A 116 -12.18 -4.21 1.76
N VAL A 117 -12.79 -5.33 2.12
CA VAL A 117 -14.20 -5.63 1.85
C VAL A 117 -14.94 -6.03 3.12
N ASP A 118 -16.27 -5.87 3.14
CA ASP A 118 -17.12 -6.46 4.16
C ASP A 118 -17.34 -7.98 3.95
N GLU A 119 -18.12 -8.63 4.83
CA GLU A 119 -18.40 -10.07 4.76
C GLU A 119 -19.17 -10.45 3.47
N GLU A 120 -19.88 -9.49 2.89
CA GLU A 120 -20.61 -9.62 1.62
C GLU A 120 -19.75 -9.33 0.38
N GLY A 121 -18.51 -8.86 0.55
CA GLY A 121 -17.57 -8.56 -0.53
C GLY A 121 -17.67 -7.13 -1.08
N ASN A 122 -18.41 -6.23 -0.45
CA ASN A 122 -18.47 -4.82 -0.86
C ASN A 122 -17.20 -4.09 -0.41
N PRO A 123 -16.60 -3.23 -1.27
CA PRO A 123 -15.42 -2.45 -0.89
C PRO A 123 -15.77 -1.39 0.18
N ILE A 124 -14.98 -1.36 1.24
CA ILE A 124 -15.16 -0.45 2.40
C ILE A 124 -13.97 0.52 2.59
N ALA A 125 -12.95 0.41 1.75
CA ALA A 125 -11.86 1.37 1.62
C ALA A 125 -11.36 1.40 0.16
N PRO A 126 -10.62 2.44 -0.26
CA PRO A 126 -9.96 2.45 -1.56
C PRO A 126 -9.00 1.27 -1.73
N GLN A 127 -8.94 0.74 -2.95
CA GLN A 127 -7.96 -0.26 -3.35
C GLN A 127 -6.54 0.36 -3.29
N GLU A 128 -5.57 -0.43 -2.84
CA GLU A 128 -4.17 -0.04 -2.71
C GLU A 128 -3.28 -0.84 -3.67
N GLU A 129 -2.23 -0.23 -4.21
CA GLU A 129 -1.23 -0.94 -5.00
C GLU A 129 -0.26 -1.73 -4.10
N GLY A 130 0.08 -2.94 -4.54
CA GLY A 130 0.94 -3.88 -3.81
C GLY A 130 0.20 -4.67 -2.73
N THR A 131 0.93 -5.59 -2.10
CA THR A 131 0.47 -6.34 -0.93
C THR A 131 0.66 -5.49 0.33
N LYS A 132 -0.44 -5.13 0.99
CA LYS A 132 -0.47 -4.33 2.22
C LYS A 132 -1.06 -5.16 3.36
N PRO A 133 -0.71 -4.88 4.62
CA PRO A 133 -1.37 -5.50 5.76
C PRO A 133 -2.80 -4.96 5.95
N ASN A 134 -3.58 -5.62 6.80
CA ASN A 134 -4.87 -5.08 7.22
C ASN A 134 -4.69 -3.77 8.01
N LYS A 135 -5.72 -2.92 8.01
CA LYS A 135 -5.78 -1.64 8.72
C LYS A 135 -7.10 -1.46 9.46
N SER A 136 -7.13 -0.56 10.42
CA SER A 136 -8.37 -0.14 11.11
C SER A 136 -9.25 0.67 10.17
N ILE A 137 -10.53 0.33 10.08
CA ILE A 137 -11.52 1.00 9.23
C ILE A 137 -12.71 1.41 10.11
N PRO A 138 -13.09 2.70 10.15
CA PRO A 138 -14.20 3.16 10.99
C PRO A 138 -15.50 2.40 10.72
N GLY A 139 -16.13 1.87 11.78
CA GLY A 139 -17.38 1.09 11.68
C GLY A 139 -17.20 -0.37 11.26
N TYR A 140 -15.96 -0.86 11.19
CA TYR A 140 -15.62 -2.22 10.80
C TYR A 140 -14.52 -2.82 11.68
N GLU A 141 -14.58 -4.13 11.92
CA GLU A 141 -13.56 -4.91 12.61
C GLU A 141 -13.00 -5.97 11.65
N PHE A 142 -11.69 -6.17 11.66
CA PHE A 142 -11.06 -7.20 10.84
C PHE A 142 -11.47 -8.59 11.35
N THR A 143 -11.93 -9.46 10.45
CA THR A 143 -12.43 -10.80 10.81
C THR A 143 -11.32 -11.81 11.12
N GLY A 144 -10.06 -11.46 10.88
CA GLY A 144 -8.94 -12.42 10.86
C GLY A 144 -8.76 -13.11 9.51
N LYS A 145 -9.66 -12.89 8.54
CA LYS A 145 -9.63 -13.55 7.23
C LYS A 145 -8.98 -12.67 6.16
N THR A 146 -7.95 -13.23 5.54
CA THR A 146 -7.28 -12.68 4.35
C THR A 146 -7.32 -13.74 3.25
N VAL A 147 -7.61 -13.33 2.02
CA VAL A 147 -7.59 -14.19 0.83
C VAL A 147 -6.59 -13.62 -0.17
N THR A 148 -5.80 -14.51 -0.78
CA THR A 148 -4.93 -14.17 -1.92
C THR A 148 -5.40 -14.94 -3.13
N ASP A 149 -5.60 -14.27 -4.27
CA ASP A 149 -6.01 -14.89 -5.53
C ASP A 149 -4.82 -15.41 -6.36
N GLU A 150 -5.08 -16.04 -7.50
CA GLU A 150 -4.05 -16.59 -8.40
C GLU A 150 -3.15 -15.51 -9.02
N ASP A 151 -3.64 -14.27 -9.10
CA ASP A 151 -2.88 -13.12 -9.58
C ASP A 151 -2.00 -12.50 -8.48
N GLY A 152 -2.17 -12.93 -7.22
CA GLY A 152 -1.45 -12.44 -6.06
C GLY A 152 -2.10 -11.23 -5.37
N ASN A 153 -3.30 -10.83 -5.78
CA ASN A 153 -4.05 -9.77 -5.10
C ASN A 153 -4.52 -10.23 -3.74
N THR A 154 -4.48 -9.33 -2.77
CA THR A 154 -4.81 -9.60 -1.38
C THR A 154 -6.14 -8.94 -1.02
N THR A 155 -7.03 -9.67 -0.36
CA THR A 155 -8.31 -9.13 0.12
C THR A 155 -8.46 -9.39 1.61
N HIS A 156 -8.61 -8.33 2.40
CA HIS A 156 -8.91 -8.40 3.83
C HIS A 156 -10.42 -8.26 4.05
N ILE A 157 -11.00 -9.18 4.83
CA ILE A 157 -12.44 -9.25 5.07
C ILE A 157 -12.75 -8.68 6.46
N TYR A 158 -13.74 -7.81 6.51
CA TYR A 158 -14.14 -7.08 7.70
C TYR A 158 -15.60 -7.32 8.04
N LYS A 159 -15.91 -7.28 9.32
CA LYS A 159 -17.27 -7.34 9.84
C LYS A 159 -17.70 -5.95 10.27
N LYS A 160 -18.90 -5.54 9.85
CA LYS A 160 -19.46 -4.26 10.28
C LYS A 160 -19.71 -4.27 11.77
N THR A 161 -19.17 -3.31 12.49
CA THR A 161 -19.49 -3.16 13.92
C THR A 161 -20.89 -2.57 14.06
N PRO A 162 -21.74 -3.14 14.92
CA PRO A 162 -23.03 -2.53 15.21
C PRO A 162 -22.81 -1.10 15.69
N ALA A 163 -23.46 -0.13 15.03
CA ALA A 163 -23.51 1.22 15.57
C ALA A 163 -24.15 1.13 16.96
N LYS A 164 -23.45 1.62 17.98
CA LYS A 164 -23.98 1.70 19.34
C LYS A 164 -25.24 2.55 19.29
N LYS A 165 -26.41 1.92 19.47
CA LYS A 165 -27.70 2.62 19.50
C LYS A 165 -27.77 3.35 20.84
N VAL A 166 -27.57 4.66 20.81
CA VAL A 166 -27.79 5.53 21.97
C VAL A 166 -29.20 6.08 21.92
N VAL A 167 -29.81 6.27 23.08
CA VAL A 167 -31.16 6.82 23.22
C VAL A 167 -31.15 8.09 24.04
N THR A 168 -32.18 8.92 23.87
CA THR A 168 -32.44 10.09 24.73
C THR A 168 -33.74 9.93 25.49
N ASN A 169 -33.66 10.06 26.81
CA ASN A 169 -34.79 10.01 27.73
C ASN A 169 -35.07 11.38 28.36
N HIS A 170 -36.34 11.66 28.60
CA HIS A 170 -36.80 12.84 29.34
C HIS A 170 -37.56 12.37 30.57
N VAL A 171 -37.02 12.64 31.76
CA VAL A 171 -37.55 12.14 33.03
C VAL A 171 -37.74 13.25 34.06
N ASP A 172 -38.59 13.04 35.05
CA ASP A 172 -38.66 13.91 36.24
C ASP A 172 -37.51 13.64 37.25
N GLU A 173 -37.49 14.36 38.38
CA GLU A 173 -36.45 14.19 39.42
C GLU A 173 -36.51 12.82 40.09
N GLU A 174 -37.68 12.18 40.09
CA GLU A 174 -37.93 10.83 40.58
C GLU A 174 -37.56 9.74 39.54
N GLY A 175 -37.26 10.13 38.31
CA GLY A 175 -36.87 9.23 37.21
C GLY A 175 -38.03 8.70 36.37
N ASN A 176 -39.25 9.20 36.53
CA ASN A 176 -40.39 8.81 35.71
C ASN A 176 -40.32 9.45 34.32
N PRO A 177 -40.61 8.73 33.23
CA PRO A 177 -40.61 9.29 31.89
C PRO A 177 -41.75 10.31 31.70
N ILE A 178 -41.39 11.49 31.20
CA ILE A 178 -42.32 12.60 30.95
C ILE A 178 -42.44 12.97 29.45
N ALA A 179 -41.67 12.30 28.60
CA ALA A 179 -41.83 12.31 27.14
C ALA A 179 -41.43 10.94 26.55
N PRO A 180 -41.86 10.60 25.32
CA PRO A 180 -41.38 9.41 24.63
C PRO A 180 -39.86 9.38 24.52
N GLN A 181 -39.28 8.19 24.60
CA GLN A 181 -37.85 7.98 24.31
C GLN A 181 -37.57 8.32 22.84
N GLU A 182 -36.45 9.00 22.59
CA GLU A 182 -35.99 9.35 21.26
C GLU A 182 -34.73 8.53 20.89
N ASP A 183 -34.62 8.12 19.62
CA ASP A 183 -33.40 7.50 19.11
C ASP A 183 -32.29 8.56 18.92
N GLY A 184 -31.06 8.20 19.26
CA GLY A 184 -29.89 9.08 19.16
C GLY A 184 -29.70 10.00 20.37
N THR A 185 -28.76 10.94 20.23
CA THR A 185 -28.54 12.02 21.20
C THR A 185 -29.29 13.26 20.75
N THR A 186 -30.38 13.60 21.43
CA THR A 186 -31.20 14.78 21.11
C THR A 186 -31.01 15.88 22.16
N PRO A 187 -31.22 17.17 21.81
CA PRO A 187 -31.10 18.26 22.78
C PRO A 187 -32.26 18.28 23.79
N LYS A 188 -32.03 18.91 24.95
CA LYS A 188 -33.11 19.23 25.91
C LYS A 188 -34.20 20.07 25.24
N ARG A 189 -35.45 19.89 25.68
CA ARG A 189 -36.62 20.59 25.12
C ARG A 189 -37.48 21.16 26.24
N GLN A 190 -38.32 22.13 25.90
CA GLN A 190 -39.29 22.69 26.84
C GLN A 190 -40.47 21.72 26.99
N ILE A 191 -40.72 21.24 28.22
CA ILE A 191 -41.82 20.33 28.53
C ILE A 191 -42.80 21.08 29.43
N SER A 192 -44.08 21.14 29.03
CA SER A 192 -45.10 21.89 29.75
C SER A 192 -45.24 21.40 31.20
N GLY A 193 -45.15 22.32 32.16
CA GLY A 193 -45.24 22.00 33.59
C GLY A 193 -43.93 21.54 34.24
N TYR A 194 -42.80 21.57 33.52
CA TYR A 194 -41.50 21.14 33.99
C TYR A 194 -40.40 22.16 33.65
N GLU A 195 -39.39 22.26 34.52
CA GLU A 195 -38.18 23.06 34.33
C GLU A 195 -36.96 22.12 34.19
N TYR A 196 -36.08 22.38 33.23
CA TYR A 196 -34.87 21.57 33.05
C TYR A 196 -33.91 21.72 34.22
N VAL A 197 -33.43 20.60 34.76
CA VAL A 197 -32.46 20.55 35.85
C VAL A 197 -31.06 20.27 35.31
N ARG A 198 -30.85 19.10 34.70
CA ARG A 198 -29.54 18.64 34.23
C ARG A 198 -29.64 17.55 33.17
N THR A 199 -28.49 17.22 32.58
CA THR A 199 -28.32 16.11 31.64
C THR A 199 -27.32 15.12 32.21
N VAL A 200 -27.56 13.84 32.01
CA VAL A 200 -26.65 12.73 32.33
C VAL A 200 -26.38 11.95 31.06
N VAL A 201 -25.12 11.56 30.87
CA VAL A 201 -24.72 10.62 29.82
C VAL A 201 -24.12 9.41 30.53
N ASP A 202 -24.58 8.20 30.20
CA ASP A 202 -24.06 6.96 30.77
C ASP A 202 -22.83 6.45 29.99
N GLU A 203 -22.21 5.36 30.47
CA GLU A 203 -21.07 4.70 29.80
C GLU A 203 -21.46 4.12 28.42
N GLU A 204 -22.76 3.90 28.21
CA GLU A 204 -23.34 3.46 26.95
C GLU A 204 -23.50 4.63 25.95
N GLY A 205 -23.41 5.88 26.40
CA GLY A 205 -23.62 7.08 25.59
C GLY A 205 -25.09 7.50 25.50
N ASN A 206 -25.99 6.83 26.21
CA ASN A 206 -27.39 7.23 26.31
C ASN A 206 -27.50 8.54 27.10
N THR A 207 -28.39 9.41 26.67
CA THR A 207 -28.61 10.73 27.26
C THR A 207 -29.90 10.74 28.06
N THR A 208 -29.87 11.26 29.29
CA THR A 208 -31.08 11.48 30.10
C THR A 208 -31.16 12.95 30.50
N HIS A 209 -32.20 13.64 30.05
CA HIS A 209 -32.54 14.98 30.51
C HIS A 209 -33.50 14.88 31.70
N ILE A 210 -33.10 15.45 32.83
CA ILE A 210 -33.84 15.44 34.09
C ILE A 210 -34.53 16.80 34.27
N TYR A 211 -35.81 16.77 34.59
CA TYR A 211 -36.64 17.95 34.76
C TYR A 211 -37.33 17.96 36.13
N ARG A 212 -37.52 19.14 36.70
CA ARG A 212 -38.25 19.36 37.95
C ARG A 212 -39.64 19.85 37.64
N LYS A 213 -40.65 19.28 38.31
CA LYS A 213 -42.03 19.71 38.15
C LYS A 213 -42.21 21.12 38.70
N LEU A 214 -42.76 22.01 37.89
CA LEU A 214 -43.14 23.35 38.35
C LEU A 214 -44.31 23.21 39.33
N SER A 215 -44.05 23.56 40.58
CA SER A 215 -45.11 23.64 41.58
C SER A 215 -45.98 24.83 41.21
N ASN A 216 -47.30 24.62 41.01
CA ASN A 216 -48.27 25.71 40.89
C ASN A 216 -48.39 26.44 42.23
N LYS A 217 -47.36 27.21 42.61
CA LYS A 217 -47.55 28.36 43.48
C LYS A 217 -48.09 29.48 42.58
N PRO A 218 -49.18 30.17 42.94
CA PRO A 218 -49.69 31.27 42.13
C PRO A 218 -48.56 32.26 41.90
N THR A 219 -48.06 32.30 40.67
CA THR A 219 -46.97 33.18 40.27
C THR A 219 -47.65 34.49 39.90
N THR A 220 -47.44 35.52 40.72
CA THR A 220 -47.70 36.91 40.32
C THR A 220 -47.06 37.13 38.96
N PRO A 221 -47.77 37.64 37.94
CA PRO A 221 -47.24 37.75 36.60
C PRO A 221 -45.98 38.63 36.61
N GLU A 222 -44.85 38.03 36.27
CA GLU A 222 -43.62 38.77 36.02
C GLU A 222 -43.82 39.58 34.74
N LYS A 223 -43.72 40.89 34.93
CA LYS A 223 -43.95 41.93 33.94
C LYS A 223 -43.03 41.70 32.76
N GLU A 224 -43.62 41.52 31.57
CA GLU A 224 -42.88 41.50 30.31
C GLU A 224 -41.97 42.73 30.24
N THR A 225 -40.66 42.49 30.08
CA THR A 225 -39.72 43.54 29.70
C THR A 225 -39.93 43.79 28.20
N PRO A 226 -40.25 45.03 27.77
CA PRO A 226 -40.53 45.31 26.36
C PRO A 226 -39.33 45.02 25.47
N ALA A 227 -39.59 44.42 24.32
CA ALA A 227 -38.62 44.21 23.25
C ALA A 227 -37.97 45.54 22.82
N LYS A 228 -36.64 45.54 22.73
CA LYS A 228 -35.86 46.64 22.15
C LYS A 228 -36.17 46.73 20.64
N PRO A 229 -36.37 47.93 20.07
CA PRO A 229 -36.76 48.07 18.67
C PRO A 229 -35.62 47.66 17.74
N GLN A 230 -35.95 46.88 16.72
CA GLN A 230 -35.06 46.64 15.58
C GLN A 230 -35.15 47.88 14.66
N ALA A 231 -34.12 48.73 14.72
CA ALA A 231 -33.96 49.82 13.78
C ALA A 231 -33.34 49.28 12.49
N GLY A 232 -34.10 49.36 11.40
CA GLY A 232 -33.60 49.11 10.06
C GLY A 232 -32.74 50.27 9.56
N LYS A 233 -31.66 49.93 8.85
CA LYS A 233 -31.26 50.52 7.58
C LYS A 233 -30.53 49.46 6.77
#